data_AF-A0A086KVB7-F1
#
_entry.id   AF-A0A086KVB7-F1
#
_cell.length_a   1.000
_cell.length_b   1.000
_cell.length_c   1.000
_cell.angle_alpha   90.00
_cell.angle_beta   90.00
_cell.angle_gamma   90.00
#
_symmetry.space_group_name_H-M   'P 1'
#
loop_
_entity.id
_entity.type
_entity.pdbx_description
1 polymer ?
#
loop_
_entity_poly.entity_id
_entity_poly.type
_entity_poly.pdbx_seq_one_letter_code
_entity_poly.pdbx_strand_id
1 'polypeptide(L)'
;MFQQLLHATGDKATISLVALRLSCGLFIAPGHRVVHSLEDVCFVDASFAEFPDDFRVSADFHAYAVAAQAAFYGETGRRVYTTGSSFVDFLQCYLHLLDTERAAIQERTRHYRRGISRLEATTKLVEQLRVDLLKSQPVLEKSTRDTQQLMASLERDRQRADEVERVCDAERLAAAAARREAQGIKSDCEAEISRVLPELGAALKALDALDKKDIQELKSFPNPPALVETVLQAVCLLKGRKPTWEEAKKLLNDTTLLQQLREYDRDHVPPRLLAQLQKFTKLENFTPEEVKQVSKAATSLCMWVCAIERYAVVTREMEPKKERLAVAEAALAAAEETLAAKQAVLREAQEGIHQLEKRILDSKAHAEKLQTQITDTQVRLARAERLICAVSTEAARWAEEARLLDQRSETHSGDMLLSA
;
A
#
# COMPACT_ATOMS: atom_id res chain seq x y z
N MET A 1 6.01 24.66 51.00
CA MET A 1 6.45 25.42 52.19
C MET A 1 5.27 25.57 53.17
N PHE A 2 4.63 24.44 53.52
CA PHE A 2 3.43 24.38 54.38
C PHE A 2 3.45 23.11 55.27
N GLN A 3 4.63 22.48 55.36
CA GLN A 3 4.84 21.19 56.04
C GLN A 3 5.99 21.28 57.06
N GLN A 4 6.48 22.48 57.36
CA GLN A 4 7.55 22.76 58.33
C GLN A 4 7.11 23.62 59.53
N LEU A 5 5.84 24.02 59.62
CA LEU A 5 5.28 24.73 60.78
C LEU A 5 4.41 23.85 61.69
N LEU A 6 4.09 22.62 61.28
CA LEU A 6 3.29 21.67 62.04
C LEU A 6 4.08 20.84 63.08
N HIS A 7 5.37 21.14 63.28
CA HIS A 7 6.23 20.40 64.21
C HIS A 7 6.72 21.22 65.42
N ALA A 8 6.26 22.48 65.59
CA ALA A 8 6.76 23.38 66.64
C ALA A 8 5.74 23.74 67.74
N THR A 9 4.50 23.24 67.68
CA THR A 9 3.47 23.50 68.71
C THR A 9 2.98 22.20 69.33
N GLY A 10 3.94 21.34 69.70
CA GLY A 10 3.70 20.11 70.45
C GLY A 10 3.86 20.28 71.95
N ASP A 11 3.53 21.44 72.52
CA ASP A 11 3.75 21.65 73.96
C ASP A 11 2.52 22.25 74.67
N LYS A 12 1.73 21.34 75.25
CA LYS A 12 0.67 21.67 76.22
C LYS A 12 1.23 22.36 77.48
N ALA A 13 2.54 22.38 77.68
CA ALA A 13 3.17 23.01 78.85
C ALA A 13 3.26 24.54 78.76
N THR A 14 3.34 25.12 77.55
CA THR A 14 3.47 26.58 77.38
C THR A 14 2.17 27.32 77.73
N ILE A 15 1.02 26.64 77.60
CA ILE A 15 -0.30 27.15 78.02
C ILE A 15 -0.42 27.15 79.56
N SER A 16 0.20 26.20 80.26
CA SER A 16 0.14 26.11 81.73
C SER A 16 1.04 27.11 82.46
N LEU A 17 2.18 27.52 81.87
CA LEU A 17 3.12 28.40 82.56
C LEU A 17 2.73 29.89 82.54
N VAL A 18 1.82 30.30 81.65
CA VAL A 18 1.33 31.69 81.59
C VAL A 18 0.04 31.88 82.40
N ALA A 19 -0.72 30.81 82.66
CA ALA A 19 -1.80 30.80 83.66
C ALA A 19 -1.30 31.14 85.09
N LEU A 20 -0.02 30.89 85.38
CA LEU A 20 0.60 31.21 86.67
C LEU A 20 0.92 32.71 86.85
N ARG A 21 0.94 33.52 85.78
CA ARG A 21 1.13 34.98 85.88
C ARG A 21 -0.16 35.79 85.90
N LEU A 22 -1.28 35.20 85.47
CA LEU A 22 -2.63 35.77 85.61
C LEU A 22 -3.27 35.50 86.99
N SER A 23 -2.71 34.58 87.77
CA SER A 23 -3.12 34.30 89.16
C SER A 23 -2.42 35.20 90.20
N CYS A 24 -1.40 35.96 89.81
CA CYS A 24 -0.70 36.92 90.67
C CYS A 24 -0.94 38.37 90.21
N GLY A 25 -2.10 38.92 90.57
CA GLY A 25 -2.17 40.25 91.18
C GLY A 25 -1.83 41.49 90.35
N LEU A 26 -2.05 41.53 89.04
CA LEU A 26 -2.05 42.80 88.28
C LEU A 26 -3.09 42.79 87.16
N PHE A 27 -4.38 42.77 87.54
CA PHE A 27 -5.43 43.36 86.71
C PHE A 27 -6.38 44.15 87.63
N ILE A 28 -6.27 45.49 87.51
CA ILE A 28 -7.30 46.50 87.72
C ILE A 28 -7.58 46.97 89.16
N ALA A 29 -6.88 48.03 89.56
CA ALA A 29 -7.44 49.09 90.40
C ALA A 29 -8.37 50.00 89.54
N PRO A 30 -9.37 50.67 90.12
CA PRO A 30 -10.36 51.42 89.33
C PRO A 30 -9.71 52.67 88.71
N GLY A 31 -9.61 52.67 87.39
CA GLY A 31 -9.16 53.81 86.58
C GLY A 31 -7.78 53.61 85.94
N HIS A 32 -7.69 52.85 84.84
CA HIS A 32 -7.01 53.22 83.58
C HIS A 32 -6.91 52.03 82.60
N ARG A 33 -7.16 52.36 81.32
CA ARG A 33 -6.95 51.62 80.05
C ARG A 33 -7.31 50.13 80.01
N VAL A 34 -8.44 49.85 79.35
CA VAL A 34 -8.64 48.60 78.62
C VAL A 34 -7.43 48.41 77.69
N VAL A 35 -6.84 47.23 77.69
CA VAL A 35 -5.67 46.92 76.87
C VAL A 35 -6.08 46.99 75.40
N HIS A 36 -5.61 48.01 74.68
CA HIS A 36 -5.94 48.26 73.27
C HIS A 36 -4.81 47.83 72.31
N SER A 37 -3.75 47.17 72.79
CA SER A 37 -2.57 46.78 72.00
C SER A 37 -2.23 45.29 72.19
N LEU A 38 -1.91 44.61 71.08
CA LEU A 38 -1.40 43.22 71.05
C LEU A 38 -0.04 43.08 71.78
N GLU A 39 0.73 44.16 71.91
CA GLU A 39 2.06 44.16 72.55
C GLU A 39 1.99 44.04 74.09
N ASP A 40 0.83 44.34 74.69
CA ASP A 40 0.63 44.33 76.15
C ASP A 40 0.11 42.98 76.68
N VAL A 41 -0.16 42.01 75.80
CA VAL A 41 -0.63 40.65 76.14
C VAL A 41 0.39 39.62 75.67
N CYS A 42 1.13 39.01 76.61
CA CYS A 42 2.16 37.99 76.32
C CYS A 42 1.61 36.65 75.78
N PHE A 43 0.37 36.62 75.29
CA PHE A 43 -0.41 35.39 75.05
C PHE A 43 -1.21 35.43 73.75
N VAL A 44 -0.65 36.04 72.72
CA VAL A 44 -1.28 36.13 71.42
C VAL A 44 -0.69 35.04 70.53
N ASP A 45 -1.51 34.03 70.24
CA ASP A 45 -1.22 33.05 69.18
C ASP A 45 -0.97 33.78 67.85
N ALA A 46 -0.03 33.31 67.03
CA ALA A 46 0.40 34.02 65.81
C ALA A 46 -0.76 34.33 64.83
N SER A 47 -1.85 33.58 64.95
CA SER A 47 -3.13 33.74 64.27
C SER A 47 -3.86 35.07 64.58
N PHE A 48 -3.68 35.68 65.75
CA PHE A 48 -4.29 36.98 66.09
C PHE A 48 -3.50 38.19 65.56
N ALA A 49 -2.23 38.00 65.19
CA ALA A 49 -1.47 39.04 64.49
C ALA A 49 -2.00 39.30 63.08
N GLU A 50 -2.74 38.34 62.49
CA GLU A 50 -3.39 38.48 61.19
C GLU A 50 -4.66 39.34 61.24
N PHE A 51 -5.30 39.50 62.42
CA PHE A 51 -6.59 40.20 62.58
C PHE A 51 -6.59 41.14 63.80
N PRO A 52 -5.85 42.27 63.75
CA PRO A 52 -5.72 43.19 64.88
C PRO A 52 -7.04 43.87 65.26
N ASP A 53 -7.96 44.07 64.30
CA ASP A 53 -9.27 44.64 64.57
C ASP A 53 -10.18 43.65 65.33
N ASP A 54 -10.15 42.35 65.00
CA ASP A 54 -10.96 41.33 65.67
C ASP A 54 -10.52 41.12 67.13
N PHE A 55 -9.20 41.22 67.39
CA PHE A 55 -8.68 41.21 68.76
C PHE A 55 -9.17 42.41 69.57
N ARG A 56 -9.16 43.62 68.99
CA ARG A 56 -9.65 44.83 69.65
C ARG A 56 -11.13 44.68 70.01
N VAL A 57 -11.95 44.22 69.07
CA VAL A 57 -13.39 44.01 69.30
C VAL A 57 -13.63 42.94 70.37
N SER A 58 -12.82 41.87 70.40
CA SER A 58 -12.86 40.84 71.45
C SER A 58 -12.59 41.42 72.85
N ALA A 59 -11.60 42.31 72.96
CA ALA A 59 -11.27 42.99 74.21
C ALA A 59 -12.41 43.92 74.66
N ASP A 60 -13.05 44.63 73.72
CA ASP A 60 -14.21 45.47 73.99
C ASP A 60 -15.42 44.65 74.48
N PHE A 61 -15.66 43.46 73.90
CA PHE A 61 -16.69 42.52 74.39
C PHE A 61 -16.43 42.06 75.82
N HIS A 62 -15.19 41.74 76.16
CA HIS A 62 -14.82 41.35 77.52
C HIS A 62 -15.05 42.50 78.51
N ALA A 63 -14.65 43.72 78.16
CA ALA A 63 -14.90 44.92 78.96
C ALA A 63 -16.39 45.17 79.16
N TYR A 64 -17.20 44.99 78.11
CA TYR A 64 -18.66 45.09 78.18
C TYR A 64 -19.26 44.01 79.10
N ALA A 65 -18.82 42.75 79.00
CA ALA A 65 -19.30 41.67 79.86
C ALA A 65 -19.00 41.95 81.35
N VAL A 66 -17.83 42.50 81.67
CA VAL A 66 -17.46 42.92 83.03
C VAL A 66 -18.38 44.05 83.53
N ALA A 67 -18.70 45.03 82.67
CA ALA A 67 -19.64 46.10 83.02
C ALA A 67 -21.08 45.56 83.21
N ALA A 68 -21.52 44.65 82.34
CA ALA A 68 -22.84 44.01 82.42
C ALA A 68 -22.98 43.14 83.68
N GLN A 69 -21.92 42.47 84.12
CA GLN A 69 -21.89 41.73 85.39
C GLN A 69 -22.19 42.65 86.58
N ALA A 70 -21.61 43.85 86.60
CA ALA A 70 -21.84 44.83 87.67
C ALA A 70 -23.30 45.32 87.67
N ALA A 71 -23.87 45.60 86.49
CA ALA A 71 -25.28 45.98 86.34
C ALA A 71 -26.23 44.85 86.77
N PHE A 72 -26.00 43.62 86.32
CA PHE A 72 -26.81 42.45 86.66
C PHE A 72 -26.85 42.17 88.17
N TYR A 73 -25.72 42.35 88.86
CA TYR A 73 -25.67 42.24 90.32
C TYR A 73 -26.52 43.32 91.00
N GLY A 74 -26.47 44.55 90.48
CA GLY A 74 -27.28 45.67 90.99
C GLY A 74 -28.80 45.43 90.88
N GLU A 75 -29.24 44.76 89.82
CA GLU A 75 -30.67 44.51 89.56
C GLU A 75 -31.21 43.25 90.25
N THR A 76 -30.43 42.16 90.28
CA THR A 76 -30.93 40.83 90.70
C THR A 76 -30.37 40.35 92.04
N GLY A 77 -29.32 41.00 92.56
CA GLY A 77 -28.59 40.58 93.76
C GLY A 77 -27.77 39.28 93.59
N ARG A 78 -27.75 38.67 92.39
CA ARG A 78 -27.00 37.44 92.10
C ARG A 78 -25.62 37.76 91.54
N ARG A 79 -24.58 37.10 92.07
CA ARG A 79 -23.20 37.28 91.59
C ARG A 79 -22.90 36.32 90.43
N VAL A 80 -22.34 36.86 89.37
CA VAL A 80 -21.73 36.13 88.23
C VAL A 80 -20.26 36.55 88.17
N TYR A 81 -19.39 35.72 87.60
CA TYR A 81 -17.95 36.01 87.50
C TYR A 81 -17.46 35.88 86.06
N THR A 82 -16.92 36.96 85.53
CA THR A 82 -16.15 37.00 84.28
C THR A 82 -14.67 37.14 84.65
N THR A 83 -13.85 36.20 84.18
CA THR A 83 -12.43 36.05 84.56
C THR A 83 -11.51 36.08 83.34
N GLY A 84 -10.22 36.33 83.55
CA GLY A 84 -9.23 36.24 82.48
C GLY A 84 -9.15 34.85 81.82
N SER A 85 -9.36 33.77 82.59
CA SER A 85 -9.45 32.41 82.03
C SER A 85 -10.66 32.24 81.12
N SER A 86 -11.85 32.76 81.49
CA SER A 86 -13.03 32.70 80.60
C SER A 86 -12.84 33.50 79.31
N PHE A 87 -12.00 34.55 79.31
CA PHE A 87 -11.65 35.28 78.10
C PHE A 87 -10.69 34.48 77.20
N VAL A 88 -9.70 33.81 77.78
CA VAL A 88 -8.80 32.92 77.01
C VAL A 88 -9.59 31.75 76.41
N ASP A 89 -10.53 31.15 77.15
CA ASP A 89 -11.40 30.09 76.65
C ASP A 89 -12.30 30.60 75.50
N PHE A 90 -12.82 31.83 75.59
CA PHE A 90 -13.55 32.51 74.51
C PHE A 90 -12.67 32.69 73.26
N LEU A 91 -11.45 33.21 73.39
CA LEU A 91 -10.55 33.40 72.26
C LEU A 91 -10.18 32.08 71.58
N GLN A 92 -9.96 31.02 72.36
CA GLN A 92 -9.71 29.67 71.82
C GLN A 92 -10.93 29.12 71.08
N CYS A 93 -12.14 29.33 71.62
CA CYS A 93 -13.39 28.96 70.95
C CYS A 93 -13.56 29.72 69.63
N TYR A 94 -13.34 31.03 69.64
CA TYR A 94 -13.39 31.90 68.46
C TYR A 94 -12.43 31.44 67.36
N LEU A 95 -11.15 31.24 67.68
CA LEU A 95 -10.16 30.79 66.71
C LEU A 95 -10.53 29.43 66.11
N HIS A 96 -11.02 28.50 66.94
CA HIS A 96 -11.46 27.19 66.46
C HIS A 96 -12.66 27.30 65.50
N LEU A 97 -13.64 28.13 65.82
CA LEU A 97 -14.80 28.40 64.96
C LEU A 97 -14.38 29.10 63.66
N LEU A 98 -13.49 30.07 63.75
CA LEU A 98 -12.95 30.82 62.61
C LEU A 98 -12.23 29.90 61.62
N ASP A 99 -11.32 29.05 62.11
CA ASP A 99 -10.59 28.11 61.25
C ASP A 99 -11.52 27.08 60.61
N THR A 100 -12.51 26.59 61.37
CA THR A 100 -13.50 25.62 60.88
C THR A 100 -14.37 26.23 59.78
N GLU A 101 -14.90 27.43 59.99
CA GLU A 101 -15.70 28.13 58.98
C GLU A 101 -14.86 28.54 57.76
N ARG A 102 -13.65 29.04 57.97
CA ARG A 102 -12.72 29.39 56.88
C ARG A 102 -12.44 28.18 55.99
N ALA A 103 -12.12 27.04 56.59
CA ALA A 103 -11.90 25.80 55.85
C ALA A 103 -13.16 25.34 55.09
N ALA A 104 -14.34 25.44 55.72
CA ALA A 104 -15.61 25.07 55.10
C ALA A 104 -15.97 25.97 53.90
N ILE A 105 -15.80 27.29 54.04
CA ILE A 105 -16.02 28.26 52.95
C ILE A 105 -15.05 27.99 51.81
N GLN A 106 -13.75 27.84 52.10
CA GLN A 106 -12.73 27.57 51.09
C GLN A 106 -13.00 26.30 50.29
N GLU A 107 -13.34 25.18 50.94
CA GLU A 107 -13.60 23.93 50.23
C GLU A 107 -14.88 24.01 49.39
N ARG A 108 -15.95 24.63 49.90
CA ARG A 108 -17.19 24.83 49.14
C ARG A 108 -16.98 25.74 47.93
N THR A 109 -16.29 26.86 48.09
CA THR A 109 -15.95 27.78 46.99
C THR A 109 -15.10 27.06 45.94
N ARG A 110 -14.09 26.29 46.38
CA ARG A 110 -13.26 25.48 45.48
C ARG A 110 -14.08 24.43 44.74
N HIS A 111 -15.02 23.77 45.39
CA HIS A 111 -15.91 22.79 44.77
C HIS A 111 -16.73 23.42 43.64
N TYR A 112 -17.45 24.52 43.91
CA TYR A 112 -18.27 25.19 42.89
C TYR A 112 -17.44 25.76 41.74
N ARG A 113 -16.32 26.43 42.02
CA ARG A 113 -15.43 26.97 40.98
C ARG A 113 -14.86 25.88 40.07
N ARG A 114 -14.48 24.72 40.62
CA ARG A 114 -14.04 23.56 39.83
C ARG A 114 -15.16 23.05 38.91
N GLY A 115 -16.39 22.96 39.44
CA GLY A 115 -17.57 22.55 38.66
C GLY A 115 -17.86 23.48 37.48
N ILE A 116 -17.88 24.80 37.74
CA ILE A 116 -18.10 25.83 36.72
C ILE A 116 -17.01 25.79 35.65
N SER A 117 -15.73 25.75 36.05
CA SER A 117 -14.60 25.67 35.12
C SER A 117 -14.67 24.42 34.23
N ARG A 118 -15.09 23.27 34.79
CA ARG A 118 -15.28 22.03 34.03
C ARG A 118 -16.43 22.15 33.01
N LEU A 119 -17.51 22.82 33.37
CA LEU A 119 -18.62 23.07 32.45
C LEU A 119 -18.22 24.00 31.30
N GLU A 120 -17.53 25.10 31.59
CA GLU A 120 -17.01 26.00 30.56
C GLU A 120 -16.08 25.28 29.57
N ALA A 121 -15.17 24.44 30.08
CA ALA A 121 -14.29 23.62 29.25
C ALA A 121 -15.09 22.64 28.38
N THR A 122 -16.15 22.04 28.93
CA THR A 122 -17.03 21.11 28.20
C THR A 122 -17.84 21.83 27.12
N THR A 123 -18.36 23.02 27.41
CA THR A 123 -19.06 23.87 26.43
C THR A 123 -18.15 24.23 25.27
N LYS A 124 -16.91 24.66 25.54
CA LYS A 124 -15.91 24.94 24.50
C LYS A 124 -15.62 23.71 23.62
N LEU A 125 -15.51 22.53 24.22
CA LEU A 125 -15.31 21.28 23.48
C LEU A 125 -16.51 20.96 22.58
N VAL A 126 -17.73 21.18 23.06
CA VAL A 126 -18.97 20.97 22.27
C VAL A 126 -19.03 21.91 21.08
N GLU A 127 -18.69 23.19 21.25
CA GLU A 127 -18.63 24.14 20.14
C GLU A 127 -17.56 23.75 19.11
N GLN A 128 -16.39 23.29 19.56
CA GLN A 128 -15.36 22.78 18.65
C GLN A 128 -15.85 21.57 17.84
N LEU A 129 -16.51 20.61 18.51
CA LEU A 129 -17.10 19.44 17.84
C LEU A 129 -18.17 19.83 16.80
N ARG A 130 -18.96 20.89 17.05
CA ARG A 130 -19.92 21.42 16.05
C ARG A 130 -19.21 21.95 14.82
N VAL A 131 -18.16 22.74 15.02
CA VAL A 131 -17.37 23.31 13.92
C VAL A 131 -16.75 22.20 13.08
N ASP A 132 -16.17 21.19 13.72
CA ASP A 132 -15.54 20.07 13.03
C ASP A 132 -16.58 19.20 12.29
N LEU A 133 -17.76 19.00 12.88
CA LEU A 133 -18.87 18.33 12.22
C LEU A 133 -19.30 19.07 10.95
N LEU A 134 -19.50 20.39 11.02
CA LEU A 134 -19.87 21.22 9.87
C LEU A 134 -18.81 21.20 8.76
N LYS A 135 -17.52 21.14 9.12
CA LYS A 135 -16.42 21.00 8.13
C LYS A 135 -16.38 19.62 7.49
N SER A 136 -16.70 18.56 8.24
CA SER A 136 -16.60 17.18 7.76
C SER A 136 -17.73 16.77 6.80
N GLN A 137 -18.93 17.33 6.93
CA GLN A 137 -20.08 17.05 6.06
C GLN A 137 -19.82 17.32 4.57
N PRO A 138 -19.36 18.52 4.15
CA PRO A 138 -19.10 18.79 2.73
C PRO A 138 -17.93 17.95 2.18
N VAL A 139 -16.97 17.56 3.02
CA VAL A 139 -15.86 16.68 2.63
C VAL A 139 -16.39 15.29 2.27
N LEU A 140 -17.32 14.76 3.07
CA LEU A 140 -17.97 13.47 2.79
C LEU A 140 -18.81 13.53 1.51
N GLU A 141 -19.61 14.59 1.32
CA GLU A 141 -20.42 14.77 0.11
C GLU A 141 -19.55 14.84 -1.14
N LYS A 142 -18.46 15.61 -1.09
CA LYS A 142 -17.48 15.70 -2.16
C LYS A 142 -16.82 14.35 -2.43
N SER A 143 -16.34 13.66 -1.40
CA SER A 143 -15.72 12.33 -1.54
C SER A 143 -16.68 11.30 -2.14
N THR A 144 -17.96 11.35 -1.77
CA THR A 144 -19.00 10.47 -2.32
C THR A 144 -19.25 10.77 -3.79
N ARG A 145 -19.34 12.05 -4.16
CA ARG A 145 -19.51 12.50 -5.55
C ARG A 145 -18.31 12.10 -6.42
N ASP A 146 -17.10 12.33 -5.93
CA ASP A 146 -15.86 11.98 -6.63
C ASP A 146 -15.78 10.45 -6.84
N THR A 147 -16.19 9.66 -5.83
CA THR A 147 -16.27 8.19 -5.95
C THR A 147 -17.29 7.76 -7.01
N GLN A 148 -18.46 8.42 -7.08
CA GLN A 148 -19.45 8.15 -8.13
C GLN A 148 -18.92 8.47 -9.53
N GLN A 149 -18.20 9.59 -9.68
CA GLN A 149 -17.56 9.95 -10.94
C GLN A 149 -16.49 8.93 -11.36
N LEU A 150 -15.68 8.45 -10.41
CA LEU A 150 -14.70 7.40 -10.66
C LEU A 150 -15.37 6.08 -11.08
N MET A 151 -16.47 5.68 -10.44
CA MET A 151 -17.22 4.49 -10.84
C MET A 151 -17.78 4.61 -12.27
N ALA A 152 -18.34 5.77 -12.64
CA ALA A 152 -18.79 6.02 -14.00
C ALA A 152 -17.64 6.03 -15.02
N SER A 153 -16.44 6.49 -14.64
CA SER A 153 -15.25 6.37 -15.48
C SER A 153 -14.84 4.91 -15.67
N LEU A 154 -14.81 4.13 -14.58
CA LEU A 154 -14.46 2.71 -14.58
C LEU A 154 -15.37 1.91 -15.52
N GLU A 155 -16.68 2.17 -15.50
CA GLU A 155 -17.63 1.51 -16.41
C GLU A 155 -17.32 1.81 -17.87
N ARG A 156 -17.01 3.06 -18.21
CA ARG A 156 -16.60 3.44 -19.58
C ARG A 156 -15.27 2.80 -19.99
N ASP A 157 -14.31 2.77 -19.08
CA ASP A 157 -13.00 2.20 -19.37
C ASP A 157 -13.07 0.66 -19.51
N ARG A 158 -13.93 -0.01 -18.74
CA ARG A 158 -14.25 -1.44 -18.92
C ARG A 158 -14.90 -1.71 -20.27
N GLN A 159 -15.90 -0.94 -20.67
CA GLN A 159 -16.52 -1.09 -22.00
C GLN A 159 -15.49 -0.94 -23.13
N ARG A 160 -14.60 0.05 -23.04
CA ARG A 160 -13.51 0.23 -24.00
C ARG A 160 -12.52 -0.92 -24.00
N ALA A 161 -12.17 -1.45 -22.83
CA ALA A 161 -11.29 -2.61 -22.72
C ALA A 161 -11.92 -3.86 -23.34
N ASP A 162 -13.22 -4.09 -23.11
CA ASP A 162 -13.97 -5.21 -23.71
C ASP A 162 -14.02 -5.09 -25.25
N GLU A 163 -14.20 -3.88 -25.79
CA GLU A 163 -14.15 -3.62 -27.23
C GLU A 163 -12.75 -3.93 -27.81
N VAL A 164 -11.69 -3.48 -27.14
CA VAL A 164 -10.30 -3.75 -27.54
C VAL A 164 -9.97 -5.24 -27.43
N GLU A 165 -10.47 -5.93 -26.41
CA GLU A 165 -10.30 -7.38 -26.23
C GLU A 165 -10.95 -8.15 -27.38
N ARG A 166 -12.17 -7.78 -27.79
CA ARG A 166 -12.82 -8.39 -28.96
C ARG A 166 -12.03 -8.21 -30.25
N VAL A 167 -11.45 -7.03 -30.46
CA VAL A 167 -10.58 -6.78 -31.62
C VAL A 167 -9.31 -7.62 -31.51
N CYS A 168 -8.68 -7.67 -30.33
CA CYS A 168 -7.48 -8.47 -30.08
C CYS A 168 -7.72 -9.96 -30.32
N ASP A 169 -8.90 -10.47 -29.97
CA ASP A 169 -9.30 -11.86 -30.22
C ASP A 169 -9.45 -12.15 -31.71
N ALA A 170 -10.05 -11.23 -32.47
CA ALA A 170 -10.15 -11.34 -33.92
C ALA A 170 -8.76 -11.36 -34.59
N GLU A 171 -7.87 -10.45 -34.19
CA GLU A 171 -6.48 -10.40 -34.67
C GLU A 171 -5.69 -11.66 -34.27
N ARG A 172 -5.93 -12.21 -33.08
CA ARG A 172 -5.32 -13.46 -32.63
C ARG A 172 -5.74 -14.64 -33.50
N LEU A 173 -7.01 -14.71 -33.89
CA LEU A 173 -7.50 -15.73 -34.81
C LEU A 173 -6.90 -15.56 -36.21
N ALA A 174 -6.77 -14.33 -36.70
CA ALA A 174 -6.13 -14.03 -37.98
C ALA A 174 -4.65 -14.43 -37.99
N ALA A 175 -3.88 -14.07 -36.96
CA ALA A 175 -2.48 -14.48 -36.81
C ALA A 175 -2.33 -16.01 -36.69
N ALA A 176 -3.24 -16.68 -35.97
CA ALA A 176 -3.24 -18.14 -35.88
C ALA A 176 -3.56 -18.82 -37.22
N ALA A 177 -4.44 -18.25 -38.03
CA ALA A 177 -4.72 -18.73 -39.38
C ALA A 177 -3.52 -18.56 -40.31
N ALA A 178 -2.90 -17.37 -40.34
CA ALA A 178 -1.67 -17.11 -41.09
C ALA A 178 -0.53 -18.04 -40.67
N ARG A 179 -0.40 -18.32 -39.36
CA ARG A 179 0.60 -19.25 -38.82
C ARG A 179 0.37 -20.67 -39.33
N ARG A 180 -0.88 -21.14 -39.34
CA ARG A 180 -1.22 -22.48 -39.87
C ARG A 180 -0.92 -22.58 -41.36
N GLU A 181 -1.20 -21.54 -42.13
CA GLU A 181 -0.90 -21.51 -43.57
C GLU A 181 0.62 -21.59 -43.82
N ALA A 182 1.41 -20.73 -43.17
CA ALA A 182 2.87 -20.77 -43.29
C ALA A 182 3.46 -22.12 -42.85
N GLN A 183 2.98 -22.67 -41.72
CA GLN A 183 3.40 -23.99 -41.25
C GLN A 183 3.01 -25.12 -42.19
N GLY A 184 1.82 -25.06 -42.79
CA GLY A 184 1.37 -26.03 -43.79
C GLY A 184 2.27 -26.04 -45.02
N ILE A 185 2.52 -24.87 -45.61
CA ILE A 185 3.41 -24.73 -46.78
C ILE A 185 4.81 -25.22 -46.44
N LYS A 186 5.35 -24.85 -45.27
CA LYS A 186 6.66 -25.29 -44.82
C LYS A 186 6.74 -26.80 -44.66
N SER A 187 5.75 -27.41 -43.99
CA SER A 187 5.68 -28.86 -43.79
C SER A 187 5.57 -29.60 -45.13
N ASP A 188 4.80 -29.09 -46.09
CA ASP A 188 4.69 -29.68 -47.42
C ASP A 188 6.03 -29.64 -48.16
N CYS A 189 6.78 -28.52 -48.03
CA CYS A 189 8.11 -28.39 -48.61
C CYS A 189 9.12 -29.35 -47.99
N GLU A 190 9.15 -29.43 -46.66
CA GLU A 190 10.01 -30.36 -45.93
C GLU A 190 9.66 -31.82 -46.27
N ALA A 191 8.37 -32.15 -46.39
CA ALA A 191 7.91 -33.48 -46.77
C ALA A 191 8.35 -33.86 -48.20
N GLU A 192 8.26 -32.96 -49.17
CA GLU A 192 8.68 -33.24 -50.55
C GLU A 192 10.19 -33.43 -50.66
N ILE A 193 11.00 -32.58 -50.02
CA ILE A 193 12.46 -32.73 -50.03
C ILE A 193 12.89 -34.00 -49.28
N SER A 194 12.25 -34.30 -48.15
CA SER A 194 12.58 -35.48 -47.33
C SER A 194 12.37 -36.82 -48.06
N ARG A 195 11.50 -36.87 -49.08
CA ARG A 195 11.30 -38.07 -49.91
C ARG A 195 12.50 -38.38 -50.80
N VAL A 196 13.22 -37.37 -51.26
CA VAL A 196 14.31 -37.53 -52.25
C VAL A 196 15.70 -37.59 -51.61
N LEU A 197 15.86 -37.03 -50.40
CA LEU A 197 17.12 -37.09 -49.66
C LEU A 197 17.66 -38.52 -49.43
N PRO A 198 16.83 -39.55 -49.12
CA PRO A 198 17.30 -40.92 -48.98
C PRO A 198 17.83 -41.51 -50.28
N GLU A 199 17.17 -41.23 -51.42
CA GLU A 199 17.59 -41.72 -52.73
C GLU A 199 18.94 -41.10 -53.13
N LEU A 200 19.10 -39.81 -52.86
CA LEU A 200 20.36 -39.10 -53.06
C LEU A 200 21.48 -39.62 -52.15
N GLY A 201 21.17 -39.88 -50.88
CA GLY A 201 22.12 -40.48 -49.94
C GLY A 201 22.56 -41.89 -50.36
N ALA A 202 21.62 -42.72 -50.82
CA ALA A 202 21.90 -44.05 -51.34
C ALA A 202 22.78 -44.00 -52.59
N ALA A 203 22.51 -43.06 -53.50
CA ALA A 203 23.28 -42.86 -54.70
C ALA A 203 24.70 -42.37 -54.43
N LEU A 204 24.89 -41.41 -53.51
CA LEU A 204 26.22 -40.97 -53.08
C LEU A 204 27.01 -42.09 -52.39
N LYS A 205 26.35 -42.94 -51.60
CA LYS A 205 26.97 -44.12 -51.00
C LYS A 205 27.38 -45.16 -52.04
N ALA A 206 26.56 -45.37 -53.07
CA ALA A 206 26.88 -46.25 -54.19
C ALA A 206 28.05 -45.71 -55.03
N LEU A 207 28.15 -44.38 -55.17
CA LEU A 207 29.27 -43.70 -55.81
C LEU A 207 30.57 -43.85 -55.00
N ASP A 208 30.50 -43.70 -53.68
CA ASP A 208 31.64 -43.91 -52.75
C ASP A 208 32.13 -45.36 -52.72
N ALA A 209 31.27 -46.32 -53.07
CA ALA A 209 31.62 -47.73 -53.16
C ALA A 209 32.35 -48.12 -54.45
N LEU A 210 32.44 -47.21 -55.44
CA LEU A 210 33.20 -47.44 -56.67
C LEU A 210 34.70 -47.25 -56.42
N ASP A 211 35.49 -48.25 -56.79
CA ASP A 211 36.94 -48.20 -56.76
C ASP A 211 37.55 -48.01 -58.16
N LYS A 212 38.85 -47.69 -58.22
CA LYS A 212 39.55 -47.38 -59.49
C LYS A 212 39.49 -48.53 -60.51
N LYS A 213 39.29 -49.76 -60.04
CA LYS A 213 39.16 -50.97 -60.88
C LYS A 213 37.84 -50.98 -61.65
N ASP A 214 36.73 -50.63 -60.99
CA ASP A 214 35.41 -50.52 -61.59
C ASP A 214 35.38 -49.45 -62.71
N ILE A 215 36.09 -48.33 -62.52
CA ILE A 215 36.25 -47.30 -63.57
C ILE A 215 37.12 -47.81 -64.73
N GLN A 216 38.15 -48.61 -64.44
CA GLN A 216 39.00 -49.22 -65.46
C GLN A 216 38.26 -50.27 -66.29
N GLU A 217 37.32 -51.00 -65.68
CA GLU A 217 36.41 -51.93 -66.36
C GLU A 217 35.56 -51.18 -67.41
N LEU A 218 34.91 -50.09 -67.02
CA LEU A 218 34.12 -49.24 -67.92
C LEU A 218 34.96 -48.66 -69.07
N LYS A 219 36.24 -48.38 -68.84
CA LYS A 219 37.19 -47.89 -69.86
C LYS A 219 37.62 -48.98 -70.85
N SER A 220 37.63 -50.24 -70.42
CA SER A 220 38.18 -51.36 -71.19
C SER A 220 37.29 -51.82 -72.34
N PHE A 221 36.02 -51.41 -72.38
CA PHE A 221 35.10 -51.74 -73.47
C PHE A 221 35.55 -51.09 -74.80
N PRO A 222 35.87 -51.89 -75.85
CA PRO A 222 36.18 -51.36 -77.18
C PRO A 222 34.92 -50.89 -77.91
N ASN A 223 33.78 -51.54 -77.67
CA ASN A 223 32.44 -51.11 -78.06
C ASN A 223 31.50 -51.30 -76.85
N PRO A 224 31.04 -50.23 -76.19
CA PRO A 224 30.25 -50.33 -74.96
C PRO A 224 28.85 -50.94 -75.23
N PRO A 225 28.30 -51.74 -74.31
CA PRO A 225 26.89 -52.10 -74.36
C PRO A 225 26.01 -50.84 -74.37
N ALA A 226 24.94 -50.83 -75.17
CA ALA A 226 24.10 -49.66 -75.39
C ALA A 226 23.62 -48.99 -74.07
N LEU A 227 23.31 -49.79 -73.05
CA LEU A 227 22.92 -49.32 -71.71
C LEU A 227 24.05 -48.58 -70.99
N VAL A 228 25.27 -49.13 -71.01
CA VAL A 228 26.45 -48.52 -70.38
C VAL A 228 26.83 -47.22 -71.11
N GLU A 229 26.74 -47.22 -72.44
CA GLU A 229 26.96 -46.02 -73.24
C GLU A 229 25.96 -44.92 -72.87
N THR A 230 24.67 -45.26 -72.75
CA THR A 230 23.60 -44.32 -72.40
C THR A 230 23.81 -43.70 -71.01
N VAL A 231 24.22 -44.49 -70.00
CA VAL A 231 24.55 -44.01 -68.64
C VAL A 231 25.72 -43.02 -68.69
N LEU A 232 26.78 -43.36 -69.41
CA LEU A 232 27.97 -42.51 -69.52
C LEU A 232 27.71 -41.24 -70.32
N GLN A 233 26.85 -41.29 -71.34
CA GLN A 233 26.37 -40.11 -72.05
C GLN A 233 25.58 -39.18 -71.12
N ALA A 234 24.75 -39.71 -70.22
CA ALA A 234 24.01 -38.93 -69.22
C ALA A 234 24.94 -38.27 -68.17
N VAL A 235 26.01 -38.96 -67.76
CA VAL A 235 27.05 -38.38 -66.88
C VAL A 235 27.83 -37.27 -67.61
N CYS A 236 28.18 -37.47 -68.89
CA CYS A 236 28.84 -36.44 -69.70
C CYS A 236 27.98 -35.18 -69.84
N LEU A 237 26.67 -35.38 -70.02
CA LEU A 237 25.70 -34.31 -70.14
C LEU A 237 25.67 -33.47 -68.85
N LEU A 238 25.57 -34.10 -67.68
CA LEU A 238 25.61 -33.41 -66.38
C LEU A 238 26.92 -32.64 -66.14
N LYS A 239 28.03 -33.09 -66.74
CA LYS A 239 29.33 -32.38 -66.70
C LYS A 239 29.50 -31.34 -67.81
N GLY A 240 28.46 -31.04 -68.57
CA GLY A 240 28.48 -30.04 -69.65
C GLY A 240 29.29 -30.45 -70.88
N ARG A 241 29.59 -31.75 -71.04
CA ARG A 241 30.30 -32.31 -72.21
C ARG A 241 29.32 -32.86 -73.23
N LYS A 242 29.78 -33.04 -74.48
CA LYS A 242 28.96 -33.65 -75.53
C LYS A 242 28.66 -35.11 -75.17
N PRO A 243 27.40 -35.58 -75.31
CA PRO A 243 27.01 -36.96 -74.99
C PRO A 243 27.48 -37.92 -76.09
N THR A 244 28.79 -38.08 -76.22
CA THR A 244 29.44 -38.98 -77.19
C THR A 244 30.39 -39.92 -76.46
N TRP A 245 30.51 -41.17 -76.93
CA TRP A 245 31.41 -42.16 -76.33
C TRP A 245 32.86 -41.67 -76.18
N GLU A 246 33.38 -40.92 -77.17
CA GLU A 246 34.74 -40.37 -77.10
C GLU A 246 34.94 -39.41 -75.92
N GLU A 247 33.97 -38.55 -75.65
CA GLU A 247 34.00 -37.63 -74.51
C GLU A 247 33.77 -38.36 -73.17
N ALA A 248 32.95 -39.41 -73.16
CA ALA A 248 32.80 -40.29 -72.00
C ALA A 248 34.11 -40.99 -71.63
N LYS A 249 34.85 -41.49 -72.64
CA LYS A 249 36.15 -42.13 -72.43
C LYS A 249 37.21 -41.15 -71.92
N LYS A 250 37.16 -39.88 -72.37
CA LYS A 250 37.99 -38.80 -71.81
C LYS A 250 37.61 -38.46 -70.37
N LEU A 251 36.31 -38.46 -70.05
CA LEU A 251 35.82 -38.20 -68.70
C LEU A 251 36.24 -39.31 -67.72
N LEU A 252 36.16 -40.58 -68.14
CA LEU A 252 36.63 -41.73 -67.35
C LEU A 252 38.16 -41.77 -67.16
N ASN A 253 38.91 -41.00 -67.95
CA ASN A 253 40.36 -40.85 -67.79
C ASN A 253 40.74 -39.83 -66.70
N ASP A 254 39.78 -39.00 -66.25
CA ASP A 254 40.00 -38.02 -65.20
C ASP A 254 40.00 -38.71 -63.82
N THR A 255 41.13 -38.68 -63.13
CA THR A 255 41.28 -39.26 -61.79
C THR A 255 40.44 -38.56 -60.72
N THR A 256 39.98 -37.34 -61.00
CA THR A 256 39.16 -36.54 -60.07
C THR A 256 37.64 -36.69 -60.31
N LEU A 257 37.22 -37.48 -61.30
CA LEU A 257 35.82 -37.65 -61.69
C LEU A 257 34.90 -37.95 -60.49
N LEU A 258 35.23 -38.95 -59.67
CA LEU A 258 34.39 -39.36 -58.53
C LEU A 258 34.22 -38.22 -57.50
N GLN A 259 35.29 -37.47 -57.23
CA GLN A 259 35.22 -36.30 -56.35
C GLN A 259 34.32 -35.22 -56.95
N GLN A 260 34.50 -34.95 -58.25
CA GLN A 260 33.68 -33.95 -58.94
C GLN A 260 32.19 -34.35 -59.06
N LEU A 261 31.86 -35.64 -59.02
CA LEU A 261 30.47 -36.13 -59.00
C LEU A 261 29.87 -36.02 -57.58
N ARG A 262 30.69 -36.17 -56.54
CA ARG A 262 30.29 -35.99 -55.14
C ARG A 262 30.03 -34.53 -54.78
N GLU A 263 30.88 -33.64 -55.27
CA GLU A 263 30.82 -32.18 -55.06
C GLU A 263 29.95 -31.47 -56.10
N TYR A 264 29.18 -32.22 -56.91
CA TYR A 264 28.33 -31.62 -57.94
C TYR A 264 27.26 -30.71 -57.32
N ASP A 265 27.09 -29.53 -57.90
CA ASP A 265 26.06 -28.57 -57.52
C ASP A 265 24.68 -29.07 -57.99
N ARG A 266 24.04 -29.77 -57.07
CA ARG A 266 22.71 -30.37 -57.23
C ARG A 266 21.57 -29.34 -57.18
N ASP A 267 21.83 -28.15 -56.62
CA ASP A 267 20.82 -27.12 -56.38
C ASP A 267 20.62 -26.24 -57.62
N HIS A 268 21.64 -26.09 -58.47
CA HIS A 268 21.61 -25.20 -59.65
C HIS A 268 21.68 -25.95 -61.01
N VAL A 269 20.81 -26.94 -61.23
CA VAL A 269 20.75 -27.67 -62.51
C VAL A 269 19.93 -26.87 -63.55
N PRO A 270 20.52 -26.43 -64.69
CA PRO A 270 19.80 -25.64 -65.69
C PRO A 270 18.59 -26.38 -66.29
N PRO A 271 17.46 -25.71 -66.58
CA PRO A 271 16.27 -26.36 -67.14
C PRO A 271 16.51 -27.07 -68.47
N ARG A 272 17.41 -26.51 -69.30
CA ARG A 272 17.82 -27.12 -70.58
C ARG A 272 18.55 -28.44 -70.37
N LEU A 273 19.39 -28.51 -69.33
CA LEU A 273 20.14 -29.70 -68.97
C LEU A 273 19.20 -30.78 -68.43
N LEU A 274 18.29 -30.41 -67.54
CA LEU A 274 17.28 -31.31 -66.97
C LEU A 274 16.37 -31.92 -68.05
N ALA A 275 15.91 -31.11 -69.02
CA ALA A 275 15.08 -31.60 -70.12
C ALA A 275 15.82 -32.57 -71.06
N GLN A 276 17.14 -32.40 -71.22
CA GLN A 276 17.97 -33.35 -71.97
C GLN A 276 18.22 -34.62 -71.16
N LEU A 277 18.43 -34.50 -69.84
CA LEU A 277 18.62 -35.63 -68.92
C LEU A 277 17.38 -36.52 -68.85
N GLN A 278 16.19 -35.91 -68.83
CA GLN A 278 14.90 -36.61 -68.84
C GLN A 278 14.67 -37.47 -70.09
N LYS A 279 15.36 -37.19 -71.21
CA LYS A 279 15.28 -38.06 -72.39
C LYS A 279 15.98 -39.40 -72.18
N PHE A 280 16.97 -39.44 -71.27
CA PHE A 280 17.69 -40.65 -70.91
C PHE A 280 16.98 -41.38 -69.77
N THR A 281 16.55 -40.68 -68.72
CA THR A 281 15.90 -41.30 -67.55
C THR A 281 14.47 -41.80 -67.80
N LYS A 282 13.78 -41.31 -68.84
CA LYS A 282 12.45 -41.81 -69.25
C LYS A 282 12.48 -43.05 -70.15
N LEU A 283 13.66 -43.49 -70.60
CA LEU A 283 13.78 -44.74 -71.34
C LEU A 283 13.47 -45.90 -70.38
N GLU A 284 12.58 -46.82 -70.77
CA GLU A 284 12.19 -47.97 -69.93
C GLU A 284 13.41 -48.78 -69.46
N ASN A 285 14.45 -48.83 -70.29
CA ASN A 285 15.64 -49.62 -69.99
C ASN A 285 16.64 -48.90 -69.04
N PHE A 286 16.40 -47.64 -68.68
CA PHE A 286 17.32 -46.82 -67.86
C PHE A 286 17.00 -46.94 -66.36
N THR A 287 16.99 -48.17 -65.85
CA THR A 287 16.79 -48.45 -64.42
C THR A 287 18.05 -49.05 -63.79
N PRO A 288 18.37 -48.73 -62.52
CA PRO A 288 19.50 -49.33 -61.82
C PRO A 288 19.51 -50.87 -61.87
N GLU A 289 18.32 -51.48 -61.86
CA GLU A 289 18.10 -52.93 -61.90
C GLU A 289 18.51 -53.55 -63.23
N GLU A 290 18.17 -52.91 -64.36
CA GLU A 290 18.54 -53.39 -65.69
C GLU A 290 20.02 -53.13 -66.00
N VAL A 291 20.54 -51.97 -65.60
CA VAL A 291 21.96 -51.64 -65.78
C VAL A 291 22.84 -52.60 -64.96
N LYS A 292 22.37 -53.07 -63.80
CA LYS A 292 23.08 -54.05 -62.96
C LYS A 292 23.30 -55.40 -63.64
N GLN A 293 22.43 -55.81 -64.56
CA GLN A 293 22.62 -57.05 -65.34
C GLN A 293 23.78 -56.93 -66.33
N VAL A 294 24.16 -55.71 -66.70
CA VAL A 294 25.21 -55.43 -67.69
C VAL A 294 26.53 -55.04 -67.03
N SER A 295 26.52 -54.12 -66.06
CA SER A 295 27.72 -53.71 -65.34
C SER A 295 27.37 -53.12 -63.97
N LYS A 296 28.02 -53.66 -62.93
CA LYS A 296 27.89 -53.18 -61.55
C LYS A 296 28.41 -51.74 -61.39
N ALA A 297 29.51 -51.41 -62.07
CA ALA A 297 30.09 -50.07 -62.05
C ALA A 297 29.17 -49.02 -62.70
N ALA A 298 28.50 -49.39 -63.80
CA ALA A 298 27.52 -48.53 -64.45
C ALA A 298 26.24 -48.33 -63.60
N THR A 299 25.89 -49.27 -62.73
CA THR A 299 24.72 -49.15 -61.83
C THR A 299 24.86 -47.99 -60.84
N SER A 300 26.03 -47.84 -60.21
CA SER A 300 26.27 -46.75 -59.25
C SER A 300 26.17 -45.37 -59.93
N LEU A 301 26.70 -45.25 -61.16
CA LEU A 301 26.59 -44.04 -61.97
C LEU A 301 25.14 -43.78 -62.40
N CYS A 302 24.39 -44.82 -62.80
CA CYS A 302 22.97 -44.72 -63.14
C CYS A 302 22.13 -44.25 -61.94
N MET A 303 22.36 -44.83 -60.75
CA MET A 303 21.67 -44.45 -59.52
C MET A 303 21.94 -42.99 -59.14
N TRP A 304 23.19 -42.52 -59.31
CA TRP A 304 23.56 -41.11 -59.12
C TRP A 304 22.87 -40.18 -60.11
N VAL A 305 22.86 -40.50 -61.40
CA VAL A 305 22.17 -39.70 -62.41
C VAL A 305 20.67 -39.60 -62.11
N CYS A 306 20.01 -40.71 -61.78
CA CYS A 306 18.59 -40.73 -61.44
C CYS A 306 18.28 -39.95 -60.16
N ALA A 307 19.12 -40.04 -59.13
CA ALA A 307 18.92 -39.30 -57.88
C ALA A 307 19.12 -37.78 -58.05
N ILE A 308 20.10 -37.36 -58.85
CA ILE A 308 20.31 -35.93 -59.20
C ILE A 308 19.14 -35.39 -60.01
N GLU A 309 18.62 -36.17 -60.97
CA GLU A 309 17.44 -35.77 -61.76
C GLU A 309 16.20 -35.59 -60.88
N ARG A 310 15.87 -36.58 -60.04
CA ARG A 310 14.73 -36.51 -59.12
C ARG A 310 14.85 -35.35 -58.13
N TYR A 311 16.05 -35.12 -57.59
CA TYR A 311 16.32 -34.00 -56.69
C TYR A 311 16.15 -32.64 -57.39
N ALA A 312 16.65 -32.50 -58.62
CA ALA A 312 16.53 -31.27 -59.40
C ALA A 312 15.07 -30.99 -59.83
N VAL A 313 14.29 -32.03 -60.15
CA VAL A 313 12.85 -31.89 -60.44
C VAL A 313 12.11 -31.38 -59.19
N VAL A 314 12.28 -32.03 -58.05
CA VAL A 314 11.60 -31.63 -56.80
C VAL A 314 12.05 -30.25 -56.33
N THR A 315 13.34 -29.93 -56.39
CA THR A 315 13.85 -28.60 -55.99
C THR A 315 13.25 -27.48 -56.85
N ARG A 316 13.05 -27.73 -58.14
CA ARG A 316 12.40 -26.78 -59.04
C ARG A 316 10.90 -26.64 -58.77
N GLU A 317 10.20 -27.73 -58.45
CA GLU A 317 8.80 -27.68 -58.01
C GLU A 317 8.65 -26.95 -56.66
N MET A 318 9.71 -26.96 -55.84
CA MET A 318 9.77 -26.27 -54.56
C MET A 318 10.02 -24.78 -54.66
N GLU A 319 10.73 -24.27 -55.68
CA GLU A 319 10.98 -22.83 -55.87
C GLU A 319 9.71 -21.96 -55.74
N PRO A 320 8.60 -22.21 -56.47
CA PRO A 320 7.40 -21.41 -56.32
C PRO A 320 6.74 -21.56 -54.94
N LYS A 321 6.91 -22.71 -54.27
CA LYS A 321 6.40 -22.92 -52.91
C LYS A 321 7.25 -22.19 -51.86
N LYS A 322 8.57 -22.07 -52.07
CA LYS A 322 9.47 -21.25 -51.24
C LYS A 322 9.12 -19.77 -51.33
N GLU A 323 8.82 -19.27 -52.53
CA GLU A 323 8.35 -17.89 -52.70
C GLU A 323 7.00 -17.67 -51.98
N ARG A 324 6.05 -18.61 -52.14
CA ARG A 324 4.78 -18.57 -51.40
C ARG A 324 4.97 -18.64 -49.89
N LEU A 325 5.93 -19.43 -49.41
CA LEU A 325 6.28 -19.51 -48.00
C LEU A 325 6.82 -18.15 -47.50
N ALA A 326 7.71 -17.51 -48.25
CA ALA A 326 8.26 -16.21 -47.89
C ALA A 326 7.15 -15.14 -47.78
N VAL A 327 6.17 -15.14 -48.71
CA VAL A 327 5.00 -14.25 -48.64
C VAL A 327 4.13 -14.57 -47.42
N ALA A 328 3.86 -15.85 -47.13
CA ALA A 328 3.06 -16.26 -45.98
C ALA A 328 3.76 -15.94 -44.64
N GLU A 329 5.07 -16.10 -44.55
CA GLU A 329 5.88 -15.75 -43.38
C GLU A 329 5.92 -14.23 -43.16
N ALA A 330 6.03 -13.44 -44.23
CA ALA A 330 5.94 -11.98 -44.13
C ALA A 330 4.54 -11.52 -43.66
N ALA A 331 3.47 -12.14 -44.17
CA ALA A 331 2.11 -11.87 -43.72
C ALA A 331 1.90 -12.26 -42.25
N LEU A 332 2.45 -13.40 -41.83
CA LEU A 332 2.44 -13.84 -40.42
C LEU A 332 3.15 -12.82 -39.52
N ALA A 333 4.35 -12.38 -39.90
CA ALA A 333 5.12 -11.41 -39.13
C ALA A 333 4.35 -10.08 -38.94
N ALA A 334 3.72 -9.58 -40.00
CA ALA A 334 2.89 -8.37 -39.93
C ALA A 334 1.65 -8.55 -39.04
N ALA A 335 1.00 -9.72 -39.10
CA ALA A 335 -0.15 -10.04 -38.24
C ALA A 335 0.26 -10.17 -36.76
N GLU A 336 1.40 -10.80 -36.47
CA GLU A 336 1.93 -10.93 -35.11
C GLU A 336 2.37 -9.58 -34.51
N GLU A 337 2.96 -8.69 -35.31
CA GLU A 337 3.29 -7.32 -34.89
C GLU A 337 2.03 -6.51 -34.54
N THR A 338 1.01 -6.58 -35.39
CA THR A 338 -0.28 -5.92 -35.15
C THR A 338 -0.94 -6.45 -33.88
N LEU A 339 -0.96 -7.78 -33.70
CA LEU A 339 -1.48 -8.42 -32.50
C LEU A 339 -0.72 -7.98 -31.24
N ALA A 340 0.62 -7.96 -31.28
CA ALA A 340 1.44 -7.56 -30.15
C ALA A 340 1.18 -6.10 -29.74
N ALA A 341 1.02 -5.19 -30.71
CA ALA A 341 0.67 -3.80 -30.45
C ALA A 341 -0.71 -3.68 -29.78
N LYS A 342 -1.73 -4.40 -30.26
CA LYS A 342 -3.08 -4.40 -29.66
C LYS A 342 -3.10 -5.02 -28.27
N GLN A 343 -2.36 -6.10 -28.05
CA GLN A 343 -2.19 -6.74 -26.74
C GLN A 343 -1.47 -5.82 -25.73
N ALA A 344 -0.53 -4.98 -26.18
CA ALA A 344 0.10 -3.99 -25.31
C ALA A 344 -0.92 -2.94 -24.83
N VAL A 345 -1.75 -2.42 -25.74
CA VAL A 345 -2.81 -1.47 -25.41
C VAL A 345 -3.85 -2.10 -24.46
N LEU A 346 -4.25 -3.35 -24.70
CA LEU A 346 -5.19 -4.06 -23.82
C LEU A 346 -4.62 -4.22 -22.40
N ARG A 347 -3.33 -4.58 -22.28
CA ARG A 347 -2.67 -4.70 -20.97
C ARG A 347 -2.60 -3.37 -20.22
N GLU A 348 -2.28 -2.28 -20.92
CA GLU A 348 -2.28 -0.94 -20.32
C GLU A 348 -3.68 -0.53 -19.84
N ALA A 349 -4.72 -0.81 -20.63
CA ALA A 349 -6.10 -0.55 -20.25
C ALA A 349 -6.52 -1.38 -19.01
N GLN A 350 -6.17 -2.67 -18.96
CA GLN A 350 -6.45 -3.55 -17.82
C GLN A 350 -5.74 -3.10 -16.55
N GLU A 351 -4.47 -2.68 -16.65
CA GLU A 351 -3.72 -2.13 -15.51
C GLU A 351 -4.35 -0.82 -15.01
N GLY A 352 -4.74 0.07 -15.93
CA GLY A 352 -5.46 1.30 -15.60
C GLY A 352 -6.79 1.04 -14.88
N ILE A 353 -7.56 0.04 -15.34
CA ILE A 353 -8.80 -0.43 -14.70
C ILE A 353 -8.51 -0.91 -13.27
N HIS A 354 -7.50 -1.76 -13.07
CA HIS A 354 -7.14 -2.24 -11.72
C HIS A 354 -6.72 -1.12 -10.78
N GLN A 355 -5.96 -0.13 -11.27
CA GLN A 355 -5.60 1.03 -10.46
C GLN A 355 -6.82 1.88 -10.09
N LEU A 356 -7.78 2.06 -11.01
CA LEU A 356 -9.03 2.75 -10.74
C LEU A 356 -9.91 1.98 -9.74
N GLU A 357 -10.02 0.66 -9.85
CA GLU A 357 -10.73 -0.20 -8.89
C GLU A 357 -10.17 -0.03 -7.48
N LYS A 358 -8.84 -0.06 -7.35
CA LYS A 358 -8.16 0.15 -6.07
C LYS A 358 -8.47 1.54 -5.50
N ARG A 359 -8.38 2.59 -6.32
CA ARG A 359 -8.70 3.97 -5.90
C ARG A 359 -10.16 4.11 -5.46
N ILE A 360 -11.09 3.44 -6.14
CA ILE A 360 -12.51 3.41 -5.76
C ILE A 360 -12.70 2.71 -4.42
N LEU A 361 -12.03 1.57 -4.20
CA LEU A 361 -12.10 0.85 -2.94
C LEU A 361 -11.57 1.71 -1.77
N ASP A 362 -10.39 2.32 -1.95
CA ASP A 362 -9.77 3.19 -0.94
C ASP A 362 -10.66 4.41 -0.65
N SER A 363 -11.25 5.02 -1.68
CA SER A 363 -12.15 6.17 -1.55
C SER A 363 -13.46 5.80 -0.84
N LYS A 364 -14.04 4.62 -1.14
CA LYS A 364 -15.22 4.10 -0.44
C LYS A 364 -14.92 3.83 1.03
N ALA A 365 -13.81 3.17 1.34
CA ALA A 365 -13.40 2.90 2.71
C ALA A 365 -13.16 4.20 3.50
N HIS A 366 -12.56 5.21 2.87
CA HIS A 366 -12.44 6.54 3.48
C HIS A 366 -13.81 7.18 3.72
N ALA A 367 -14.71 7.17 2.73
CA ALA A 367 -16.04 7.76 2.86
C ALA A 367 -16.86 7.08 3.98
N GLU A 368 -16.82 5.75 4.06
CA GLU A 368 -17.45 4.97 5.13
C GLU A 368 -16.89 5.33 6.52
N LYS A 369 -15.57 5.38 6.65
CA LYS A 369 -14.91 5.78 7.90
C LYS A 369 -15.33 7.19 8.33
N LEU A 370 -15.36 8.14 7.39
CA LEU A 370 -15.77 9.52 7.65
C LEU A 370 -17.26 9.59 8.02
N GLN A 371 -18.12 8.83 7.34
CA GLN A 371 -19.54 8.70 7.67
C GLN A 371 -19.72 8.19 9.10
N THR A 372 -19.00 7.14 9.51
CA THR A 372 -19.06 6.63 10.90
C THR A 372 -18.60 7.68 11.91
N GLN A 373 -17.51 8.41 11.62
CA GLN A 373 -17.03 9.48 12.49
C GLN A 373 -18.06 10.62 12.63
N ILE A 374 -18.73 10.99 11.53
CA ILE A 374 -19.80 11.99 11.53
C ILE A 374 -20.97 11.52 12.40
N THR A 375 -21.44 10.29 12.22
CA THR A 375 -22.57 9.76 13.01
C THR A 375 -22.23 9.65 14.49
N ASP A 376 -21.03 9.18 14.82
CA ASP A 376 -20.58 9.11 16.21
C ASP A 376 -20.47 10.50 16.84
N THR A 377 -19.97 11.48 16.09
CA THR A 377 -19.86 12.87 16.54
C THR A 377 -21.24 13.49 16.75
N GLN A 378 -22.20 13.25 15.84
CA GLN A 378 -23.59 13.70 16.00
C GLN A 378 -24.23 13.14 17.27
N VAL A 379 -24.07 11.83 17.52
CA VAL A 379 -24.61 11.18 18.73
C VAL A 379 -23.95 11.74 20.00
N ARG A 380 -22.62 11.91 19.99
CA ARG A 380 -21.88 12.50 21.12
C ARG A 380 -22.30 13.94 21.37
N LEU A 381 -22.45 14.73 20.31
CA LEU A 381 -22.88 16.10 20.38
C LEU A 381 -24.29 16.22 20.98
N ALA A 382 -25.25 15.45 20.46
CA ALA A 382 -26.62 15.46 20.97
C ALA A 382 -26.73 15.02 22.44
N ARG A 383 -25.83 14.15 22.91
CA ARG A 383 -25.73 13.78 24.34
C ARG A 383 -25.12 14.92 25.17
N ALA A 384 -24.03 15.52 24.68
CA ALA A 384 -23.33 16.58 25.38
C ALA A 384 -24.20 17.84 25.52
N GLU A 385 -24.94 18.21 24.47
CA GLU A 385 -25.89 19.33 24.49
C GLU A 385 -27.01 19.12 25.50
N ARG A 386 -27.57 17.89 25.57
CA ARG A 386 -28.57 17.54 26.59
C ARG A 386 -28.01 17.67 28.01
N LEU A 387 -26.78 17.22 28.24
CA LEU A 387 -26.12 17.34 29.53
C LEU A 387 -25.82 18.80 29.90
N ILE A 388 -25.31 19.60 28.97
CA ILE A 388 -25.06 21.02 29.20
C ILE A 388 -26.37 21.75 29.53
N CYS A 389 -27.45 21.46 28.79
CA CYS A 389 -28.76 22.05 29.06
C CYS A 389 -29.27 21.65 30.45
N ALA A 390 -29.20 20.36 30.81
CA ALA A 390 -29.65 19.86 32.12
C ALA A 390 -28.85 20.46 33.29
N VAL A 391 -27.55 20.74 33.10
CA VAL A 391 -26.68 21.28 34.15
C VAL A 391 -26.62 22.82 34.11
N SER A 392 -27.16 23.48 33.09
CA SER A 392 -27.09 24.94 32.96
C SER A 392 -27.74 25.70 34.11
N THR A 393 -28.90 25.23 34.58
CA THR A 393 -29.61 25.80 35.74
C THR A 393 -28.81 25.60 37.02
N GLU A 394 -28.22 24.42 37.18
CA GLU A 394 -27.36 24.07 38.30
C GLU A 394 -26.04 24.85 38.30
N ALA A 395 -25.49 25.15 37.12
CA ALA A 395 -24.31 25.99 36.95
C ALA A 395 -24.56 27.43 37.40
N ALA A 396 -25.73 27.99 37.05
CA ALA A 396 -26.14 29.30 37.51
C ALA A 396 -26.28 29.32 39.04
N ARG A 397 -26.82 28.24 39.63
CA ARG A 397 -26.88 28.07 41.09
C ARG A 397 -25.49 28.02 41.72
N TRP A 398 -24.56 27.24 41.18
CA TRP A 398 -23.19 27.17 41.69
C TRP A 398 -22.46 28.50 41.60
N ALA A 399 -22.69 29.28 40.53
CA ALA A 399 -22.10 30.60 40.38
C ALA A 399 -22.61 31.56 41.46
N GLU A 400 -23.91 31.53 41.74
CA GLU A 400 -24.50 32.35 42.81
C GLU A 400 -24.04 31.90 44.20
N GLU A 401 -24.01 30.61 44.49
CA GLU A 401 -23.49 30.07 45.76
C GLU A 401 -22.01 30.40 45.97
N ALA A 402 -21.18 30.31 44.92
CA ALA A 402 -19.79 30.73 45.00
C ALA A 402 -19.67 32.24 45.31
N ARG A 403 -20.52 33.07 44.68
CA ARG A 403 -20.58 34.52 44.94
C ARG A 403 -20.98 34.82 46.38
N LEU A 404 -21.98 34.12 46.92
CA LEU A 404 -22.43 34.26 48.31
C LEU A 404 -21.35 33.81 49.30
N LEU A 405 -20.62 32.72 49.01
CA LEU A 405 -19.51 32.26 49.83
C LEU A 405 -18.32 33.23 49.80
N ASP A 406 -18.06 33.87 48.66
CA ASP A 406 -17.05 34.94 48.57
C ASP A 406 -17.44 36.13 49.47
N GLN A 407 -18.71 36.56 49.45
CA GLN A 407 -19.21 37.59 50.37
C GLN A 407 -19.09 37.17 51.85
N ARG A 408 -19.48 35.92 52.18
CA ARG A 408 -19.34 35.39 53.54
C ARG A 408 -17.87 35.30 53.98
N SER A 409 -16.94 35.07 53.05
CA SER A 409 -15.51 35.07 53.37
C SER A 409 -15.00 36.45 53.83
N GLU A 410 -15.72 37.53 53.53
CA GLU A 410 -15.39 38.87 54.02
C GLU A 410 -15.99 39.14 55.43
N THR A 411 -17.13 38.53 55.77
CA THR A 411 -17.85 38.78 57.04
C THR A 411 -17.66 37.71 58.12
N HIS A 412 -17.15 36.52 57.75
CA HIS A 412 -17.09 35.35 58.63
C HIS A 412 -16.32 35.59 59.94
N SER A 413 -15.31 36.47 59.94
CA SER A 413 -14.53 36.75 61.14
C SER A 413 -15.37 37.43 62.22
N GLY A 414 -16.25 38.37 61.85
CA GLY A 414 -17.20 38.99 62.76
C GLY A 414 -18.34 38.04 63.16
N ASP A 415 -18.87 37.27 62.22
CA ASP A 415 -19.95 36.31 62.49
C ASP A 415 -19.52 35.22 63.50
N MET A 416 -18.27 34.74 63.39
CA MET A 416 -17.71 33.79 64.34
C MET A 416 -17.40 34.42 65.70
N LEU A 417 -17.00 35.69 65.70
CA LEU A 417 -16.75 36.41 66.95
C LEU A 417 -18.02 36.62 67.77
N LEU A 418 -19.16 36.86 67.10
CA LEU A 418 -20.47 36.96 67.75
C LEU A 418 -21.04 35.59 68.17
N SER A 419 -20.58 34.50 67.54
CA SER A 419 -21.06 33.14 67.81
C SER A 419 -20.30 32.46 68.95
N ALA A 420 -19.02 32.80 69.13
CA ALA A 420 -18.19 32.40 70.25
C ALA A 420 -18.65 33.05 71.56
#